data_AF-A0A4R7VCN3-F1
#
_entry.id   AF-A0A4R7VCN3-F1
#
_cell.length_a   1.000
_cell.length_b   1.000
_cell.length_c   1.000
_cell.angle_alpha   90.00
_cell.angle_beta   90.00
_cell.angle_gamma   90.00
#
_symmetry.space_group_name_H-M   'P 1'
#
loop_
_entity.id
_entity.type
_entity.pdbx_description
1 polymer ?
#
loop_
_entity_poly.entity_id
_entity_poly.type
_entity_poly.pdbx_seq_one_letter_code
_entity_poly.pdbx_strand_id
1 'polypeptide(L)'
;MTSHRWSRRWKVLVVPVLMVGLAVVPAQASATTARTTGSTASQQSEPRPSTPQNLRGDYRDGVLESISWDASTMPDLEYSIWYDIHLHESNGASHLTMSFPTTVTIRELLDSLYLEPGHTYTIWIVAWGHSAGKNRSSDASAPLSVTFPDA
;
A
#
# COMPACT_ATOMS: atom_id res chain seq x y z
N MET A 1 -9.49 -24.55 19.79
CA MET A 1 -10.69 -24.28 18.96
C MET A 1 -11.31 -22.99 19.45
N THR A 2 -11.04 -21.87 18.80
CA THR A 2 -11.70 -20.60 19.14
C THR A 2 -11.77 -19.73 17.89
N SER A 3 -12.89 -19.82 17.18
CA SER A 3 -13.19 -19.05 15.99
C SER A 3 -13.91 -17.75 16.37
N HIS A 4 -13.29 -16.59 16.13
CA HIS A 4 -13.98 -15.31 16.23
C HIS A 4 -14.47 -14.86 14.85
N ARG A 5 -15.76 -15.07 14.59
CA ARG A 5 -16.48 -14.47 13.46
C ARG A 5 -16.83 -13.01 13.78
N TRP A 6 -16.38 -12.09 12.94
CA TRP A 6 -16.80 -10.69 12.93
C TRP A 6 -18.13 -10.55 12.18
N SER A 7 -19.12 -9.89 12.78
CA SER A 7 -20.39 -9.54 12.13
C SER A 7 -20.49 -8.02 11.96
N ARG A 8 -20.35 -7.51 10.73
CA ARG A 8 -20.73 -6.14 10.36
C ARG A 8 -22.21 -6.14 10.01
N ARG A 9 -23.04 -5.44 10.80
CA ARG A 9 -24.44 -5.13 10.45
C ARG A 9 -24.54 -3.66 10.07
N TRP A 10 -24.77 -3.38 8.80
CA TRP A 10 -25.19 -2.06 8.32
C TRP A 10 -26.72 -2.05 8.33
N LYS A 11 -27.32 -1.15 9.11
CA LYS A 11 -28.75 -0.85 9.01
C LYS A 11 -28.91 0.36 8.09
N VAL A 12 -29.41 0.11 6.89
CA VAL A 12 -30.02 1.15 6.05
C VAL A 12 -31.43 1.36 6.60
N LEU A 13 -31.72 2.57 7.06
CA LEU A 13 -33.08 3.00 7.40
C LEU A 13 -33.48 4.10 6.42
N VAL A 14 -34.52 3.82 5.65
CA VAL A 14 -35.21 4.79 4.79
C VAL A 14 -36.52 5.17 5.49
N VAL A 15 -37.07 6.33 5.10
CA VAL A 15 -38.49 6.78 5.16
C VAL A 15 -38.84 7.66 6.39
N PRO A 16 -39.75 8.66 6.31
CA PRO A 16 -40.15 9.59 5.22
C PRO A 16 -40.12 11.08 5.61
N VAL A 17 -40.32 11.93 4.59
CA VAL A 17 -40.68 13.36 4.67
C VAL A 17 -42.09 13.54 5.26
N LEU A 18 -42.23 14.45 6.22
CA LEU A 18 -43.52 14.99 6.68
C LEU A 18 -43.48 16.52 6.56
N MET A 19 -44.34 17.07 5.71
CA MET A 19 -44.63 18.49 5.54
C MET A 19 -45.76 18.90 6.48
N VAL A 20 -45.52 19.81 7.45
CA VAL A 20 -46.57 20.66 8.06
C VAL A 20 -45.94 21.94 8.65
N GLY A 21 -46.54 23.09 8.35
CA GLY A 21 -46.83 24.10 9.39
C GLY A 21 -45.89 25.30 9.52
N LEU A 22 -46.31 26.41 8.93
CA LEU A 22 -45.81 27.77 9.13
C LEU A 22 -46.05 28.26 10.57
N ALA A 23 -45.03 28.81 11.24
CA ALA A 23 -45.18 29.80 12.31
C ALA A 23 -43.90 30.64 12.45
N VAL A 24 -44.04 31.95 12.25
CA VAL A 24 -42.97 32.96 12.36
C VAL A 24 -42.74 33.29 13.84
N VAL A 25 -41.48 33.19 14.29
CA VAL A 25 -41.00 33.76 15.56
C VAL A 25 -39.71 34.53 15.25
N PRO A 26 -39.60 35.84 15.53
CA PRO A 26 -38.33 36.54 15.43
C PRO A 26 -37.49 36.22 16.68
N ALA A 27 -36.59 35.25 16.58
CA ALA A 27 -35.57 35.02 17.60
C ALA A 27 -34.37 35.94 17.33
N GLN A 28 -34.02 36.72 18.36
CA GLN A 28 -32.95 37.70 18.40
C GLN A 28 -31.60 37.12 17.96
N ALA A 29 -30.91 37.86 17.10
CA ALA A 29 -29.54 37.57 16.69
C ALA A 29 -28.58 37.83 17.85
N SER A 30 -28.05 36.76 18.44
CA SER A 30 -26.79 36.80 19.20
C SER A 30 -25.67 36.36 18.27
N ALA A 31 -24.94 37.33 17.73
CA ALA A 31 -23.74 37.08 16.94
C ALA A 31 -22.61 36.59 17.86
N THR A 32 -22.54 35.28 18.08
CA THR A 32 -21.32 34.64 18.60
C THR A 32 -20.44 34.32 17.41
N THR A 33 -19.54 35.24 17.05
CA THR A 33 -18.45 34.95 16.12
C THR A 33 -17.52 33.95 16.79
N ALA A 34 -17.74 32.65 16.57
CA ALA A 34 -16.77 31.63 16.87
C ALA A 34 -15.55 31.87 15.99
N ARG A 35 -14.50 32.45 16.57
CA ARG A 35 -13.18 32.54 15.94
C ARG A 35 -12.58 31.14 15.93
N THR A 36 -12.84 30.39 14.86
CA THR A 36 -12.13 29.15 14.56
C THR A 36 -10.69 29.51 14.18
N THR A 37 -9.82 29.65 15.17
CA THR A 37 -8.38 29.52 14.95
C THR A 37 -8.08 28.05 14.68
N GLY A 38 -8.34 27.62 13.45
CA GLY A 38 -7.79 26.39 12.91
C GLY A 38 -6.30 26.60 12.69
N SER A 39 -5.50 26.38 13.73
CA SER A 39 -4.06 26.16 13.54
C SER A 39 -3.91 24.77 12.92
N THR A 40 -3.96 24.69 11.60
CA THR A 40 -3.42 23.54 10.89
C THR A 40 -1.92 23.57 11.08
N ALA A 41 -1.44 22.91 12.14
CA ALA A 41 -0.05 22.50 12.22
C ALA A 41 0.22 21.67 10.95
N SER A 42 0.96 22.23 10.00
CA SER A 42 1.54 21.47 8.91
C SER A 42 2.53 20.52 9.56
N GLN A 43 2.09 19.30 9.88
CA GLN A 43 3.03 18.25 10.24
C GLN A 43 3.90 18.04 9.02
N GLN A 44 5.13 18.55 9.08
CA GLN A 44 6.13 18.24 8.09
C GLN A 44 6.30 16.73 8.13
N SER A 45 5.79 16.06 7.09
CA SER A 45 5.95 14.62 6.95
C SER A 45 7.44 14.36 6.99
N GLU A 46 7.88 13.53 7.94
CA GLU A 46 9.27 13.07 7.97
C GLU A 46 9.60 12.45 6.58
N PRO A 47 10.83 12.63 6.07
CA PRO A 47 11.27 11.99 4.83
C PRO A 47 10.98 10.49 4.84
N ARG A 48 10.40 9.98 3.76
CA ARG A 48 10.18 8.55 3.51
C ARG A 48 10.52 8.23 2.06
N PRO A 49 10.95 6.99 1.74
CA PRO A 49 11.15 6.59 0.36
C PRO A 49 9.86 6.74 -0.45
N SER A 50 9.99 7.13 -1.72
CA SER A 50 8.87 7.07 -2.65
C SER A 50 8.46 5.62 -2.91
N THR A 51 7.17 5.42 -3.09
CA THR A 51 6.60 4.11 -3.45
C THR A 51 7.26 3.60 -4.74
N PRO A 52 7.70 2.32 -4.81
CA PRO A 52 8.15 1.71 -6.04
C PRO A 52 7.06 1.79 -7.11
N GLN A 53 7.44 2.17 -8.34
CA GLN A 53 6.51 2.34 -9.45
C GLN A 53 6.83 1.36 -10.58
N ASN A 54 5.90 1.22 -11.52
CA ASN A 54 6.10 0.46 -12.76
C ASN A 54 6.58 -1.00 -12.53
N LEU A 55 6.02 -1.64 -11.50
CA LEU A 55 6.23 -3.07 -11.24
C LEU A 55 5.70 -3.89 -12.41
N ARG A 56 6.59 -4.65 -13.05
CA ARG A 56 6.30 -5.38 -14.29
C ARG A 56 7.11 -6.67 -14.38
N GLY A 57 6.58 -7.63 -15.13
CA GLY A 57 7.34 -8.80 -15.58
C GLY A 57 8.06 -8.48 -16.89
N ASP A 58 9.31 -8.91 -17.00
CA ASP A 58 10.07 -8.89 -18.26
C ASP A 58 10.06 -10.29 -18.87
N TYR A 59 9.60 -10.37 -20.12
CA TYR A 59 9.39 -11.62 -20.82
C TYR A 59 10.37 -11.77 -21.98
N ARG A 60 10.90 -12.98 -22.16
CA ARG A 60 11.65 -13.37 -23.35
C ARG A 60 10.95 -14.57 -23.98
N ASP A 61 10.62 -14.45 -25.26
CA ASP A 61 9.94 -15.51 -26.03
C ASP A 61 8.64 -16.04 -25.35
N GLY A 62 7.93 -15.15 -24.65
CA GLY A 62 6.70 -15.48 -23.92
C GLY A 62 6.91 -16.08 -22.52
N VAL A 63 8.16 -16.29 -22.11
CA VAL A 63 8.53 -16.83 -20.79
C VAL A 63 8.92 -15.68 -19.86
N LEU A 64 8.42 -15.69 -18.63
CA LEU A 64 8.77 -14.70 -17.61
C LEU A 64 10.20 -14.96 -17.10
N GLU A 65 11.10 -14.01 -17.32
CA GLU A 65 12.53 -14.14 -16.95
C GLU A 65 12.87 -13.36 -15.68
N SER A 66 12.30 -12.16 -15.53
CA SER A 66 12.54 -11.29 -14.39
C SER A 66 11.32 -10.45 -14.04
N ILE A 67 11.37 -9.83 -12.86
CA ILE A 67 10.46 -8.80 -12.41
C ILE A 67 11.29 -7.54 -12.18
N SER A 68 10.84 -6.41 -12.73
CA SER A 68 11.51 -5.12 -12.62
C SER A 68 10.58 -4.04 -12.11
N TRP A 69 11.15 -3.01 -11.50
CA TRP A 69 10.45 -1.81 -11.04
C TRP A 69 11.33 -0.58 -11.17
N ASP A 70 10.72 0.59 -11.00
CA ASP A 70 11.45 1.86 -11.02
C ASP A 70 12.02 2.16 -9.62
N ALA A 71 13.23 2.70 -9.59
CA ALA A 71 13.93 3.01 -8.34
C ALA A 71 13.13 4.03 -7.50
N SER A 72 13.16 3.80 -6.19
CA SER A 72 12.59 4.71 -5.20
C SER A 72 13.62 5.78 -4.87
N THR A 73 13.12 6.95 -4.48
CA THR A 73 13.93 8.10 -4.08
C THR A 73 13.52 8.54 -2.69
N MET A 74 14.47 8.98 -1.89
CA MET A 74 14.21 9.51 -0.55
C MET A 74 15.05 10.76 -0.34
N PRO A 75 14.47 11.90 0.09
CA PRO A 75 15.27 13.04 0.50
C PRO A 75 15.99 12.71 1.81
N ASP A 76 17.18 13.30 2.00
CA ASP A 76 17.98 13.14 3.23
C ASP A 76 18.32 11.67 3.56
N LEU A 77 18.52 10.87 2.52
CA LEU A 77 18.91 9.48 2.63
C LEU A 77 20.35 9.37 3.17
N GLU A 78 20.52 8.68 4.30
CA GLU A 78 21.82 8.48 4.94
C GLU A 78 22.55 7.24 4.41
N TYR A 79 21.80 6.21 4.00
CA TYR A 79 22.33 4.94 3.48
C TYR A 79 21.79 4.61 2.08
N SER A 80 21.81 3.35 1.66
CA SER A 80 21.06 2.93 0.48
C SER A 80 19.59 2.74 0.83
N ILE A 81 18.73 2.86 -0.18
CA ILE A 81 17.40 2.23 -0.15
C ILE A 81 17.57 0.69 -0.27
N TRP A 82 16.59 -0.08 0.15
CA TRP A 82 16.49 -1.52 -0.12
C TRP A 82 15.03 -1.89 -0.32
N TYR A 83 14.77 -3.11 -0.80
CA TYR A 83 13.42 -3.54 -1.18
C TYR A 83 13.02 -4.84 -0.49
N ASP A 84 11.78 -4.84 -0.01
CA ASP A 84 11.07 -6.07 0.33
C ASP A 84 10.15 -6.43 -0.82
N ILE A 85 10.34 -7.62 -1.37
CA ILE A 85 9.47 -8.24 -2.36
C ILE A 85 8.54 -9.19 -1.63
N HIS A 86 7.25 -8.90 -1.68
CA HIS A 86 6.21 -9.75 -1.11
C HIS A 86 5.54 -10.55 -2.22
N LEU A 87 5.34 -11.84 -1.98
CA LEU A 87 4.64 -12.75 -2.88
C LEU A 87 3.52 -13.44 -2.12
N HIS A 88 2.34 -13.46 -2.72
CA HIS A 88 1.17 -14.12 -2.16
C HIS A 88 0.56 -15.06 -3.20
N GLU A 89 0.41 -16.31 -2.80
CA GLU A 89 -0.35 -17.34 -3.50
C GLU A 89 -1.69 -17.54 -2.77
N SER A 90 -2.69 -18.16 -3.41
CA SER A 90 -3.96 -18.47 -2.74
C SER A 90 -3.80 -19.31 -1.47
N ASN A 91 -2.67 -19.99 -1.32
CA ASN A 91 -2.41 -20.99 -0.29
C ASN A 91 -1.40 -20.50 0.78
N GLY A 92 -0.78 -19.33 0.60
CA GLY A 92 0.26 -18.83 1.51
C GLY A 92 0.92 -17.51 1.07
N ALA A 93 1.80 -16.98 1.92
CA ALA A 93 2.57 -15.76 1.65
C ALA A 93 4.06 -15.99 1.94
N SER A 94 4.90 -15.52 1.02
CA SER A 94 6.36 -15.53 1.11
C SER A 94 6.90 -14.10 0.96
N HIS A 95 8.06 -13.80 1.53
CA HIS A 95 8.73 -12.51 1.35
C HIS A 95 10.23 -12.67 1.19
N LEU A 96 10.85 -11.80 0.41
CA LEU A 96 12.30 -11.70 0.22
C LEU A 96 12.73 -10.25 0.41
N THR A 97 13.68 -10.01 1.32
CA THR A 97 14.34 -8.71 1.46
C THR A 97 15.64 -8.72 0.66
N MET A 98 15.84 -7.70 -0.16
CA MET A 98 17.06 -7.54 -0.95
C MET A 98 17.55 -6.11 -0.98
N SER A 99 18.87 -5.96 -0.92
CA SER A 99 19.55 -4.67 -1.10
C SER A 99 19.91 -4.51 -2.58
N PHE A 100 19.40 -3.44 -3.20
CA PHE A 100 19.36 -3.14 -4.65
C PHE A 100 20.10 -4.08 -5.61
N PRO A 101 19.35 -4.84 -6.42
CA PRO A 101 18.91 -4.33 -7.73
C PRO A 101 17.40 -4.02 -7.83
N THR A 102 16.99 -3.20 -8.82
CA THR A 102 15.57 -2.91 -9.17
C THR A 102 14.96 -3.95 -10.12
N THR A 103 15.59 -5.11 -10.19
CA THR A 103 15.23 -6.24 -11.01
C THR A 103 15.61 -7.51 -10.25
N VAL A 104 14.74 -8.50 -10.23
CA VAL A 104 15.02 -9.84 -9.70
C VAL A 104 14.69 -10.87 -10.77
N THR A 105 15.55 -11.86 -10.95
CA THR A 105 15.27 -12.97 -11.87
C THR A 105 14.28 -13.95 -11.24
N ILE A 106 13.46 -14.61 -12.05
CA ILE A 106 12.54 -15.64 -11.55
C ILE A 106 13.30 -16.80 -10.93
N ARG A 107 14.47 -17.15 -11.48
CA ARG A 107 15.36 -18.14 -10.90
C ARG A 107 15.76 -17.81 -9.46
N GLU A 108 16.19 -16.57 -9.20
CA GLU A 108 16.54 -16.15 -7.83
C GLU A 108 15.35 -16.24 -6.88
N LEU A 109 14.14 -15.90 -7.32
CA LEU A 109 12.94 -16.03 -6.50
C LEU A 109 12.60 -17.48 -6.19
N LEU A 110 12.63 -18.36 -7.20
CA LEU A 110 12.39 -19.80 -7.03
C LEU A 110 13.40 -20.41 -6.05
N ASP A 111 14.69 -20.11 -6.24
CA ASP A 111 15.79 -20.65 -5.43
C ASP A 111 15.79 -20.11 -3.99
N SER A 112 15.44 -18.83 -3.80
CA SER A 112 15.51 -18.18 -2.47
C SER A 112 14.29 -18.45 -1.60
N LEU A 113 13.12 -18.63 -2.20
CA LEU A 113 11.84 -18.70 -1.49
C LEU A 113 11.15 -20.05 -1.56
N TYR A 114 11.76 -21.05 -2.21
CA TYR A 114 11.19 -22.39 -2.41
C TYR A 114 9.77 -22.33 -3.01
N LEU A 115 9.61 -21.47 -4.02
CA LEU A 115 8.33 -21.29 -4.71
C LEU A 115 8.11 -22.42 -5.72
N GLU A 116 6.85 -22.73 -5.99
CA GLU A 116 6.47 -23.78 -6.92
C GLU A 116 6.42 -23.21 -8.36
N PRO A 117 7.20 -23.76 -9.31
CA PRO A 117 7.08 -23.44 -10.73
C PRO A 117 5.65 -23.69 -11.25
N GLY A 118 5.18 -22.92 -12.23
CA GLY A 118 3.83 -23.05 -12.80
C GLY A 118 2.72 -22.35 -12.02
N HIS A 119 3.01 -21.85 -10.80
CA HIS A 119 2.02 -21.20 -9.96
C HIS A 119 1.90 -19.70 -10.24
N THR A 120 0.72 -19.15 -9.96
CA THR A 120 0.44 -17.72 -10.09
C THR A 120 0.57 -17.02 -8.75
N TYR A 121 1.46 -16.04 -8.69
CA TYR A 121 1.73 -15.23 -7.51
C TYR A 121 1.27 -13.79 -7.72
N THR A 122 0.74 -13.18 -6.66
CA THR A 122 0.53 -11.73 -6.59
C THR A 122 1.69 -11.10 -5.86
N ILE A 123 2.35 -10.14 -6.51
CA ILE A 123 3.62 -9.56 -6.08
C ILE A 123 3.43 -8.08 -5.82
N TRP A 124 4.01 -7.57 -4.74
CA TRP A 124 4.15 -6.13 -4.51
C TRP A 124 5.46 -5.83 -3.79
N ILE A 125 5.93 -4.59 -3.93
CA ILE A 125 7.24 -4.19 -3.42
C ILE A 125 7.09 -3.02 -2.45
N VAL A 126 7.85 -3.05 -1.37
CA VAL A 126 8.01 -1.96 -0.41
C VAL A 126 9.46 -1.50 -0.43
N ALA A 127 9.67 -0.19 -0.56
CA ALA A 127 10.99 0.41 -0.42
C ALA A 127 11.25 0.76 1.04
N TRP A 128 12.50 0.62 1.44
CA TRP A 128 12.99 1.05 2.74
C TRP A 128 14.18 1.97 2.58
N GLY A 129 14.34 2.93 3.49
CA GLY A 129 15.49 3.81 3.54
C GLY A 129 15.77 4.27 4.96
N HIS A 130 16.98 4.76 5.19
CA HIS A 130 17.40 5.28 6.48
C HIS A 130 17.59 6.79 6.42
N SER A 131 16.96 7.51 7.33
CA SER A 131 17.10 8.96 7.48
C SER A 131 16.79 9.39 8.90
N ALA A 132 17.54 10.37 9.40
CA ALA A 132 17.46 10.88 10.76
C ALA A 132 17.55 9.76 11.81
N GLY A 133 18.49 8.81 11.61
CA GLY A 133 18.72 7.69 12.53
C GLY A 133 17.60 6.65 12.59
N LYS A 134 16.66 6.63 11.63
CA LYS A 134 15.49 5.74 11.62
C LYS A 134 15.28 5.08 10.26
N ASN A 135 14.86 3.82 10.28
CA ASN A 135 14.37 3.11 9.09
C ASN A 135 12.94 3.52 8.77
N ARG A 136 12.67 3.82 7.51
CA ARG A 136 11.37 4.27 6.99
C ARG A 136 10.98 3.43 5.79
N SER A 137 9.74 2.98 5.74
CA SER A 137 9.16 2.32 4.58
C SER A 137 8.38 3.29 3.71
N SER A 138 8.30 2.99 2.42
CA SER A 138 7.30 3.55 1.51
C SER A 138 5.92 2.91 1.73
N ASP A 139 4.92 3.40 1.00
CA ASP A 139 3.72 2.59 0.74
C ASP A 139 4.09 1.42 -0.20
N ALA A 140 3.22 0.40 -0.30
CA ALA A 140 3.41 -0.70 -1.24
C ALA A 140 3.14 -0.27 -2.69
N SER A 141 3.85 -0.88 -3.63
CA SER A 141 3.57 -0.72 -5.06
C SER A 141 2.17 -1.22 -5.44
N ALA A 142 1.69 -0.86 -6.62
CA ALA A 142 0.57 -1.58 -7.24
C ALA A 142 0.93 -3.07 -7.37
N PRO A 143 0.00 -4.00 -7.08
CA PRO A 143 0.27 -5.43 -7.16
C PRO A 143 0.35 -5.91 -8.61
N LEU A 144 1.19 -6.91 -8.85
CA LEU A 144 1.39 -7.58 -10.13
C LEU A 144 1.10 -9.07 -9.97
N SER A 145 0.15 -9.61 -10.74
CA SER A 145 -0.11 -11.05 -10.79
C SER A 145 0.65 -11.68 -11.96
N VAL A 146 1.49 -12.67 -11.69
CA VAL A 146 2.33 -13.35 -12.70
C VAL A 146 2.37 -14.85 -12.44
N THR A 147 2.40 -15.63 -13.52
CA THR A 147 2.63 -17.08 -13.48
C THR A 147 4.11 -17.35 -13.67
N PHE A 148 4.71 -18.07 -12.73
CA PHE A 148 6.10 -18.48 -12.85
C PHE A 148 6.18 -19.63 -13.88
N PRO A 149 7.21 -19.66 -14.74
CA PRO A 149 7.32 -20.69 -15.76
C PRO A 149 7.47 -22.07 -15.11
N ASP A 150 6.99 -23.10 -15.80
CA ASP A 150 7.28 -24.48 -15.46
C ASP A 150 8.80 -24.74 -15.63
N ALA A 151 9.35 -25.61 -14.78
CA ALA A 151 10.76 -25.99 -14.84
C ALA A 151 11.10 -26.89 -16.05
#